data_AF-A0A0U2ZAY7-F1
#
_entry.id   AF-A0A0U2ZAY7-F1
#
_cell.length_a   1.000
_cell.length_b   1.000
_cell.length_c   1.000
_cell.angle_alpha   90.00
_cell.angle_beta   90.00
_cell.angle_gamma   90.00
#
_symmetry.space_group_name_H-M   'P 1'
#
loop_
_entity.id
_entity.type
_entity.pdbx_description
1 polymer ?
#
loop_
_entity_poly.entity_id
_entity_poly.type
_entity_poly.pdbx_seq_one_letter_code
_entity_poly.pdbx_strand_id
1 'polypeptide(L)'
;MAIMLSACTHNEVIRVGVPFTDGLTEGVHFQKDIKDRASIVSLRTILQNETELESLDRLSIEPQAVFTIDRPDDDVQEIRRFVWYRDNGRAIMSNERNVLSHKENQEFFRLTAEQTQDLKKILQ
;
A
#
# COMPACT_ATOMS: atom_id res chain seq x y z
N MET A 1 -14.40 -20.41 15.09
CA MET A 1 -12.98 -20.64 15.37
C MET A 1 -12.31 -19.28 15.35
N ALA A 2 -12.03 -18.70 16.52
CA ALA A 2 -11.48 -17.36 16.64
C ALA A 2 -9.96 -17.46 16.60
N ILE A 3 -9.34 -16.94 15.54
CA ILE A 3 -7.89 -16.78 15.48
C ILE A 3 -7.59 -15.51 16.29
N MET A 4 -7.33 -15.69 17.59
CA MET A 4 -6.71 -14.63 18.38
C MET A 4 -5.26 -14.52 17.93
N LEU A 5 -4.99 -13.61 16.99
CA LEU A 5 -3.64 -13.14 16.71
C LEU A 5 -3.19 -12.33 17.92
N SER A 6 -2.64 -13.02 18.92
CA SER A 6 -1.78 -12.44 19.94
C SER A 6 -0.44 -12.07 19.30
N ALA A 7 -0.46 -11.10 18.38
CA ALA A 7 0.75 -10.39 18.02
C ALA A 7 1.03 -9.42 19.17
N CYS A 8 2.17 -9.58 19.84
CA CYS A 8 2.82 -8.44 20.47
C CYS A 8 2.92 -7.39 19.37
N THR A 9 2.02 -6.41 19.38
CA THR A 9 2.06 -5.33 18.41
C THR A 9 3.32 -4.56 18.73
N HIS A 10 4.40 -4.83 17.97
CA HIS A 10 5.44 -3.83 17.77
C HIS A 10 4.71 -2.54 17.37
N ASN A 11 5.22 -1.36 17.73
CA ASN A 11 4.54 -0.09 17.46
C ASN A 11 4.46 0.19 15.95
N GLU A 12 3.63 -0.55 15.23
CA GLU A 12 3.45 -0.43 13.81
C GLU A 12 2.79 0.92 13.50
N VAL A 13 3.27 1.56 12.44
CA VAL A 13 2.72 2.82 11.96
C VAL A 13 2.45 2.68 10.48
N ILE A 14 1.21 2.95 10.07
CA ILE A 14 0.93 3.14 8.65
C ILE A 14 1.31 4.56 8.29
N ARG A 15 2.16 4.73 7.27
CA ARG A 15 2.42 6.07 6.71
C ARG A 15 1.80 6.16 5.34
N VAL A 16 1.05 7.22 5.12
CA VAL A 16 0.37 7.48 3.87
C VAL A 16 0.99 8.72 3.23
N GLY A 17 1.33 8.61 1.96
CA GLY A 17 1.88 9.72 1.20
C GLY A 17 1.46 9.74 -0.24
N VAL A 18 1.92 10.78 -0.93
CA VAL A 18 1.78 10.94 -2.37
C VAL A 18 3.17 10.90 -3.00
N PRO A 19 3.40 10.02 -3.99
CA PRO A 19 4.65 10.01 -4.74
C PRO A 19 4.86 11.34 -5.49
N PHE A 20 6.09 11.82 -5.59
CA PHE A 20 6.43 13.00 -6.37
C PHE A 20 7.70 12.79 -7.20
N THR A 21 7.77 13.49 -8.32
CA THR A 21 8.97 13.58 -9.16
C THR A 21 9.28 15.06 -9.38
N ASP A 22 10.48 15.49 -8.99
CA ASP A 22 10.98 16.85 -9.20
C ASP A 22 12.33 16.79 -9.93
N GLY A 23 12.29 16.99 -11.24
CA GLY A 23 13.45 16.82 -12.13
C GLY A 23 13.99 15.39 -12.09
N LEU A 24 15.16 15.21 -11.48
CA LEU A 24 15.83 13.92 -11.31
C LEU A 24 15.57 13.26 -9.94
N THR A 25 14.80 13.92 -9.07
CA THR A 25 14.53 13.41 -7.72
C THR A 25 13.16 12.75 -7.66
N GLU A 26 13.13 11.52 -7.17
CA GLU A 26 11.92 10.79 -6.85
C GLU A 26 11.78 10.65 -5.33
N GLY A 27 10.56 10.80 -4.82
CA GLY A 27 10.30 10.62 -3.40
C GLY A 27 8.84 10.44 -3.07
N VAL A 28 8.56 10.45 -1.76
CA VAL A 28 7.21 10.36 -1.19
C VAL A 28 7.02 11.52 -0.22
N HIS A 29 5.98 12.30 -0.42
CA HIS A 29 5.50 13.24 0.60
C HIS A 29 4.53 12.51 1.52
N PHE A 30 5.02 12.05 2.67
CA PHE A 30 4.17 11.50 3.72
C PHE A 30 3.34 12.60 4.36
N GLN A 31 2.03 12.36 4.46
CA GLN A 31 1.04 13.33 4.91
C GLN A 31 0.32 12.90 6.19
N LYS A 32 0.27 11.58 6.46
CA LYS A 32 -0.45 11.03 7.61
C LYS A 32 0.28 9.82 8.17
N ASP A 33 0.41 9.78 9.49
CA ASP A 33 0.85 8.61 10.26
C ASP A 33 -0.35 8.07 11.04
N ILE A 34 -0.60 6.77 10.97
CA ILE A 34 -1.75 6.11 11.58
C ILE A 34 -1.25 4.99 12.49
N LYS A 35 -1.54 5.14 13.78
CA LYS A 35 -1.20 4.17 14.85
C LYS A 35 -2.38 3.33 15.32
N ASP A 36 -3.55 3.55 14.70
CA ASP A 36 -4.76 2.84 15.06
C ASP A 36 -4.65 1.35 14.70
N ARG A 37 -4.84 0.49 15.70
CA ARG A 37 -4.69 -0.95 15.56
C ARG A 37 -5.68 -1.54 14.56
N ALA A 38 -6.91 -1.04 14.52
CA ALA A 38 -7.92 -1.56 13.59
C ALA A 38 -7.53 -1.26 12.14
N SER A 39 -7.01 -0.07 11.87
CA SER A 39 -6.49 0.36 10.57
C SER A 39 -5.29 -0.48 10.14
N ILE A 40 -4.35 -0.78 11.05
CA ILE A 40 -3.18 -1.63 10.79
C ILE A 40 -3.61 -3.05 10.42
N VAL A 41 -4.54 -3.63 11.20
CA VAL A 41 -5.09 -4.96 10.92
C VAL A 41 -5.84 -4.98 9.59
N SER A 42 -6.59 -3.92 9.27
CA SER A 42 -7.30 -3.79 7.99
C SER A 42 -6.32 -3.78 6.82
N LEU A 43 -5.25 -2.97 6.88
CA LEU A 43 -4.24 -2.93 5.83
C LEU A 43 -3.55 -4.29 5.66
N ARG A 44 -3.11 -4.92 6.76
CA ARG A 44 -2.48 -6.26 6.70
C ARG A 44 -3.43 -7.31 6.10
N THR A 45 -4.72 -7.23 6.41
CA THR A 45 -5.73 -8.13 5.85
C THR A 45 -5.91 -7.92 4.35
N ILE A 46 -5.89 -6.66 3.88
CA ILE A 46 -5.92 -6.36 2.44
C ILE A 46 -4.69 -6.97 1.75
N LEU A 47 -3.50 -6.75 2.31
CA LEU A 47 -2.22 -7.25 1.77
C LEU A 47 -2.11 -8.78 1.76
N GLN A 48 -2.73 -9.47 2.72
CA GLN A 48 -2.73 -10.95 2.74
C GLN A 48 -3.71 -11.57 1.75
N ASN A 49 -4.74 -10.83 1.34
CA ASN A 49 -5.80 -11.30 0.44
C ASN A 49 -5.75 -10.62 -0.93
N GLU A 50 -4.66 -9.93 -1.25
CA GLU A 50 -4.45 -9.33 -2.55
C GLU A 50 -4.18 -10.41 -3.59
N THR A 51 -4.76 -10.29 -4.79
CA THR A 51 -4.55 -11.28 -5.86
C THR A 51 -3.49 -10.75 -6.81
N GLU A 52 -2.42 -11.51 -7.00
CA GLU A 52 -1.37 -11.19 -7.96
C GLU A 52 -1.93 -11.08 -9.39
N LEU A 53 -1.40 -10.14 -10.17
CA LEU A 53 -1.78 -9.86 -11.54
C LEU A 53 -0.62 -10.09 -12.51
N GLU A 54 -0.92 -10.75 -13.63
CA GLU A 54 0.04 -10.94 -14.73
C GLU A 54 0.12 -9.73 -15.70
N SER A 55 -0.84 -8.79 -15.67
CA SER A 55 -0.87 -7.65 -16.63
C SER A 55 -1.41 -6.34 -16.05
N LEU A 56 -0.87 -5.22 -16.56
CA LEU A 56 -1.03 -3.84 -16.08
C LEU A 56 -1.72 -2.90 -17.05
N ASP A 57 -2.40 -3.44 -18.05
CA ASP A 57 -2.93 -2.65 -19.15
C ASP A 57 -3.57 -1.33 -18.66
N ARG A 58 -3.05 -0.22 -19.21
CA ARG A 58 -3.59 1.14 -19.06
C ARG A 58 -3.42 1.78 -17.68
N LEU A 59 -2.44 1.40 -16.86
CA LEU A 59 -2.10 2.19 -15.67
C LEU A 59 -1.54 3.57 -16.05
N SER A 60 -1.87 4.61 -15.27
CA SER A 60 -1.11 5.86 -15.33
C SER A 60 0.33 5.59 -14.90
N ILE A 61 1.27 6.37 -15.44
CA ILE A 61 2.69 6.22 -15.09
C ILE A 61 2.90 6.42 -13.59
N GLU A 62 2.18 7.37 -13.00
CA GLU A 62 2.32 7.74 -11.59
C GLU A 62 1.18 7.18 -10.72
N PRO A 63 1.49 6.60 -9.55
CA PRO A 63 0.49 6.20 -8.55
C PRO A 63 -0.09 7.43 -7.83
N GLN A 64 -1.34 7.35 -7.40
CA GLN A 64 -1.97 8.45 -6.64
C GLN A 64 -1.63 8.44 -5.15
N ALA A 65 -1.22 7.29 -4.59
CA ALA A 65 -0.89 7.16 -3.18
C ALA A 65 0.19 6.11 -2.94
N VAL A 66 0.79 6.16 -1.77
CA VAL A 66 1.64 5.10 -1.23
C VAL A 66 1.29 4.87 0.23
N PHE A 67 1.23 3.60 0.62
CA PHE A 67 1.05 3.14 1.98
C PHE A 67 2.30 2.38 2.39
N THR A 68 2.79 2.63 3.60
CA THR A 68 3.82 1.80 4.23
C THR A 68 3.32 1.23 5.56
N ILE A 69 3.91 0.12 5.98
CA ILE A 69 3.84 -0.35 7.37
C ILE A 69 5.27 -0.31 7.91
N ASP A 70 5.49 0.55 8.88
CA ASP A 70 6.79 0.78 9.50
C ASP A 70 6.78 0.20 10.92
N ARG A 71 7.92 -0.35 11.34
CA ARG A 71 8.21 -0.73 12.73
C ARG A 71 9.31 0.21 13.24
N PRO A 72 8.96 1.38 13.81
CA PRO A 72 9.93 2.41 14.18
C PRO A 72 10.90 1.94 15.27
N ASP A 73 10.43 1.09 16.19
CA ASP A 73 11.27 0.52 17.25
C ASP A 73 12.41 -0.35 16.67
N ASP A 74 12.23 -0.88 15.46
CA ASP A 74 13.20 -1.70 14.74
C ASP A 74 13.95 -0.91 13.65
N ASP A 75 13.61 0.36 13.41
CA ASP A 75 14.06 1.20 12.26
C ASP A 75 13.85 0.53 10.89
N VAL A 76 12.74 -0.21 10.73
CA VAL A 76 12.43 -0.99 9.52
C VAL A 76 11.12 -0.53 8.89
N GLN A 77 11.18 -0.19 7.58
CA GLN A 77 9.98 -0.13 6.73
C GLN A 77 9.69 -1.54 6.20
N GLU A 78 8.70 -2.20 6.78
CA GLU A 78 8.40 -3.60 6.47
C GLU A 78 7.71 -3.75 5.11
N ILE A 79 6.73 -2.90 4.84
CA ILE A 79 5.91 -2.98 3.61
C ILE A 79 5.83 -1.60 2.97
N ARG A 80 5.85 -1.58 1.63
CA ARG A 80 5.50 -0.43 0.81
C ARG A 80 4.57 -0.88 -0.32
N ARG A 81 3.51 -0.12 -0.55
CA ARG A 81 2.57 -0.31 -1.66
C ARG A 81 2.20 1.02 -2.29
N PHE A 82 2.54 1.18 -3.56
CA PHE A 82 2.03 2.23 -4.43
C PHE A 82 0.64 1.84 -4.93
N VAL A 83 -0.27 2.80 -5.03
CA VAL A 83 -1.69 2.54 -5.29
C VAL A 83 -2.16 3.34 -6.49
N TRP A 84 -2.77 2.64 -7.44
CA TRP A 84 -3.48 3.19 -8.58
C TRP A 84 -4.99 3.00 -8.42
N TYR A 85 -5.72 4.06 -8.15
CA TYR A 85 -7.18 4.02 -8.13
C TYR A 85 -7.74 4.05 -9.56
N ARG A 86 -8.73 3.20 -9.84
CA ARG A 86 -9.41 3.08 -11.14
C ARG A 86 -10.84 3.62 -11.04
N ASP A 87 -11.37 4.10 -12.17
CA ASP A 87 -12.72 4.67 -12.28
C ASP A 87 -13.83 3.65 -11.95
N ASN A 88 -13.55 2.35 -12.08
CA ASN A 88 -14.48 1.27 -11.74
C ASN A 88 -14.54 0.96 -10.23
N GLY A 89 -13.94 1.82 -9.38
CA GLY A 89 -13.95 1.68 -7.93
C GLY A 89 -12.95 0.65 -7.39
N ARG A 90 -12.11 0.06 -8.24
CA ARG A 90 -11.03 -0.87 -7.84
C ARG A 90 -9.69 -0.15 -7.78
N ALA A 91 -8.70 -0.82 -7.20
CA ALA A 91 -7.32 -0.36 -7.20
C ALA A 91 -6.35 -1.45 -7.64
N ILE A 92 -5.20 -1.02 -8.14
CA ILE A 92 -4.03 -1.86 -8.34
C ILE A 92 -2.95 -1.38 -7.36
N MET A 93 -2.24 -2.30 -6.75
CA MET A 93 -1.08 -2.00 -5.92
C MET A 93 0.19 -2.59 -6.51
N SER A 94 1.33 -1.97 -6.22
CA SER A 94 2.65 -2.52 -6.53
C SER A 94 3.63 -2.20 -5.42
N ASN A 95 4.63 -3.07 -5.24
CA ASN A 95 5.79 -2.79 -4.40
C ASN A 95 6.75 -1.77 -5.03
N GLU A 96 6.58 -1.45 -6.32
CA GLU A 96 7.40 -0.50 -7.07
C GLU A 96 6.56 0.62 -7.70
N ARG A 97 7.14 1.82 -7.77
CA ARG A 97 6.44 3.00 -8.30
C ARG A 97 6.30 2.95 -9.81
N ASN A 98 7.37 2.55 -10.49
CA ASN A 98 7.47 2.67 -11.93
C ASN A 98 6.94 1.40 -12.60
N VAL A 99 5.74 1.49 -13.19
CA VAL A 99 5.10 0.37 -13.90
C VAL A 99 5.81 -0.02 -15.21
N LEU A 100 6.72 0.82 -15.70
CA LEU A 100 7.51 0.59 -16.91
C LEU A 100 8.91 0.03 -16.62
N SER A 101 9.33 0.01 -15.35
CA SER A 101 10.63 -0.55 -14.98
C SER A 101 10.53 -2.06 -14.84
N HIS A 102 11.22 -2.84 -15.65
CA HIS A 102 11.32 -4.29 -15.47
C HIS A 102 12.30 -4.65 -14.33
N LYS A 103 11.92 -4.32 -13.09
CA LYS A 103 12.66 -4.82 -11.92
C LYS A 103 12.27 -6.27 -11.69
N GLU A 104 13.27 -7.12 -11.42
CA GLU A 104 13.09 -8.57 -11.28
C GLU A 104 12.07 -8.98 -10.21
N ASN A 105 11.86 -8.14 -9.18
CA ASN A 105 10.94 -8.40 -8.08
C ASN A 105 9.74 -7.44 -8.06
N GLN A 106 9.40 -6.82 -9.19
CA GLN A 106 8.20 -5.98 -9.24
C GLN A 106 6.96 -6.86 -9.28
N GLU A 107 6.10 -6.66 -8.27
CA GLU A 107 4.85 -7.40 -8.12
C GLU A 107 3.68 -6.44 -8.28
N PHE A 108 2.56 -6.98 -8.77
CA PHE A 108 1.33 -6.24 -8.95
C PHE A 108 0.15 -7.00 -8.39
N PHE A 109 -0.71 -6.26 -7.71
CA PHE A 109 -1.81 -6.85 -6.97
C PHE A 109 -3.11 -6.13 -7.28
N ARG A 110 -4.16 -6.88 -7.56
CA ARG A 110 -5.50 -6.34 -7.74
C ARG A 110 -6.24 -6.30 -6.43
N LEU A 111 -6.84 -5.15 -6.13
CA LEU A 111 -7.86 -5.05 -5.10
C LEU A 111 -9.26 -5.19 -5.70
N THR A 112 -10.13 -5.88 -4.97
CA THR A 112 -11.58 -5.82 -5.21
C THR A 112 -12.11 -4.41 -4.88
N ALA A 113 -13.35 -4.12 -5.28
CA ALA A 113 -13.98 -2.84 -4.92
C ALA A 113 -14.16 -2.69 -3.40
N GLU A 114 -14.44 -3.80 -2.71
CA GLU A 114 -14.54 -3.85 -1.24
C GLU A 114 -13.19 -3.55 -0.58
N GLN A 115 -12.12 -4.25 -0.97
CA GLN A 115 -10.76 -3.99 -0.47
C GLN A 115 -10.31 -2.55 -0.75
N THR A 116 -10.66 -2.01 -1.92
CA THR A 116 -10.35 -0.61 -2.28
C THR A 116 -11.10 0.37 -1.38
N GLN A 117 -12.34 0.06 -1.03
CA GLN A 117 -13.12 0.89 -0.13
C GLN A 117 -12.57 0.82 1.30
N ASP A 118 -12.17 -0.36 1.77
CA ASP A 118 -11.55 -0.51 3.08
C ASP A 118 -10.19 0.20 3.17
N LEU A 119 -9.40 0.15 2.09
CA LEU A 119 -8.16 0.93 1.98
C LEU A 119 -8.42 2.44 2.11
N LYS A 120 -9.48 2.95 1.47
CA LYS A 120 -9.88 4.36 1.57
C LYS A 120 -10.39 4.74 2.97
N LYS A 121 -11.05 3.82 3.69
CA LYS A 121 -11.52 4.07 5.06
C LYS A 121 -10.37 4.28 6.04
N ILE A 122 -9.20 3.69 5.82
CA ILE A 122 -7.99 3.94 6.63
C ILE A 122 -7.60 5.44 6.59
N LEU A 123 -7.96 6.15 5.53
CA LEU A 123 -7.65 7.58 5.37
C LEU A 123 -8.62 8.51 6.10
N GLN A 124 -9.81 8.02 6.47
CA GLN A 124 -10.81 8.78 7.20
C GLN A 124 -10.44 8.91 8.69
#